data_AF-A0A7S3I604-F1
#
_entry.id   AF-A0A7S3I604-F1
#
_cell.length_a   1.000
_cell.length_b   1.000
_cell.length_c   1.000
_cell.angle_alpha   90.00
_cell.angle_beta   90.00
_cell.angle_gamma   90.00
#
_symmetry.space_group_name_H-M   'P 1'
#
loop_
_entity.id
_entity.type
_entity.pdbx_description
1 polymer ?
#
loop_
_entity_poly.entity_id
_entity_poly.type
_entity_poly.pdbx_seq_one_letter_code
_entity_poly.pdbx_strand_id
1 'polypeptide(L)'
;MQVCNRLKIRGFPTISVLDGERVYDYQGKLTVGDLSKFISDKEYLEKSRPRRISHLTSPWENLVNALAETKQKLLTFTMLLFQVVGLGHLDEPFVVKVVYACALTPFLLFLIALMVDSREAKAQ
;
A
#
# COMPACT_ATOMS: atom_id res chain seq x y z
N MET A 1 -4.51 26.67 -6.54
CA MET A 1 -3.04 26.80 -6.63
C MET A 1 -2.26 25.65 -5.99
N GLN A 2 -2.84 24.87 -5.07
CA GLN A 2 -2.12 23.79 -4.35
C GLN A 2 -1.63 22.63 -5.24
N VAL A 3 -2.38 22.26 -6.29
CA VAL A 3 -2.02 21.13 -7.17
C VAL A 3 -0.74 21.41 -7.97
N CYS A 4 -0.61 22.60 -8.55
CA CYS A 4 0.59 23.00 -9.29
C CYS A 4 1.86 22.95 -8.41
N ASN A 5 1.75 23.38 -7.16
CA ASN A 5 2.85 23.31 -6.20
C ASN A 5 3.19 21.86 -5.82
N ARG A 6 2.18 21.01 -5.59
CA ARG A 6 2.37 19.58 -5.29
C ARG A 6 3.08 18.85 -6.44
N LEU A 7 2.73 19.18 -7.68
CA LEU A 7 3.35 18.61 -8.89
C LEU A 7 4.65 19.35 -9.31
N LYS A 8 5.07 20.38 -8.57
CA LYS A 8 6.23 21.22 -8.87
C LYS A 8 6.23 21.78 -10.31
N ILE A 9 5.06 22.19 -10.80
CA ILE A 9 4.89 22.86 -12.10
C ILE A 9 5.45 24.27 -11.99
N ARG A 10 6.49 24.60 -12.78
CA ARG A 10 7.19 25.90 -12.74
C ARG A 10 6.81 26.83 -13.89
N GLY A 11 6.08 26.34 -14.90
CA GLY A 11 5.72 27.10 -16.09
C GLY A 11 4.68 26.38 -16.93
N PHE A 12 4.09 27.10 -17.88
CA PHE A 12 3.08 26.56 -18.79
C PHE A 12 3.57 26.65 -20.25
N PRO A 13 3.19 25.71 -21.12
CA PRO A 13 2.48 24.45 -20.82
C PRO A 13 3.43 23.39 -20.22
N THR A 14 2.96 22.65 -19.21
CA THR A 14 3.65 21.45 -18.68
C THR A 14 2.70 20.27 -18.82
N ILE A 15 3.13 19.21 -19.51
CA ILE A 15 2.38 17.95 -19.65
C ILE A 15 3.16 16.87 -18.92
N SER A 16 2.48 16.16 -18.02
CA SER A 16 3.09 15.07 -17.25
C SER A 16 2.12 13.90 -17.14
N VAL A 17 2.66 12.69 -17.13
CA VAL A 17 1.92 11.44 -16.89
C VAL A 17 2.13 11.04 -15.43
N LEU A 18 1.02 10.70 -14.75
CA LEU A 18 1.05 10.14 -13.41
C LEU A 18 0.86 8.63 -13.49
N ASP A 19 1.82 7.87 -12.98
CA ASP A 19 1.76 6.41 -12.87
C ASP A 19 2.10 6.02 -11.42
N GLY A 20 1.04 5.82 -10.63
CA GLY A 20 1.13 5.69 -9.17
C GLY A 20 1.77 6.93 -8.53
N GLU A 21 2.86 6.73 -7.78
CA GLU A 21 3.61 7.80 -7.11
C GLU A 21 4.65 8.52 -8.00
N ARG A 22 4.79 8.05 -9.24
CA ARG A 22 5.78 8.55 -10.19
C ARG A 22 5.12 9.51 -11.16
N VAL A 23 5.78 10.64 -11.36
CA VAL A 23 5.38 11.63 -12.37
C VAL A 23 6.45 11.71 -13.44
N TYR A 24 6.03 11.59 -14.69
CA TYR A 24 6.88 11.60 -15.85
C TYR A 24 6.56 12.83 -16.69
N ASP A 25 7.51 13.75 -16.79
CA ASP A 25 7.31 14.99 -17.54
C ASP A 25 7.60 14.78 -19.02
N TYR A 26 6.71 15.24 -19.87
CA TYR A 26 6.90 15.22 -21.31
C TYR A 26 7.82 16.37 -21.75
N GLN A 27 8.94 16.03 -22.39
CA GLN A 27 9.90 17.01 -22.92
C GLN A 27 10.01 16.98 -24.46
N GLY A 28 9.13 16.22 -25.12
CA GLY A 28 9.08 16.14 -26.58
C GLY A 28 8.37 17.32 -27.23
N LYS A 29 8.17 17.22 -28.55
CA LYS A 29 7.43 18.25 -29.30
C LYS A 29 5.95 18.19 -28.94
N LEU A 30 5.33 19.36 -28.76
CA LEU A 30 3.90 19.48 -28.44
C LEU A 30 3.02 19.27 -29.67
N THR A 31 3.18 18.14 -30.36
CA THR A 31 2.30 17.71 -31.45
C THR A 31 1.39 16.59 -30.96
N VAL A 32 0.19 16.48 -31.55
CA VAL A 32 -0.76 15.42 -31.19
C VAL A 32 -0.16 14.03 -31.44
N GLY A 33 0.60 13.87 -32.53
CA GLY A 33 1.25 12.60 -32.87
C GLY A 33 2.32 12.19 -31.87
N ASP A 34 3.20 13.12 -31.47
CA ASP A 34 4.28 12.81 -30.54
C ASP A 34 3.74 12.59 -29.11
N LEU A 35 2.70 13.33 -28.71
CA LEU A 35 2.03 13.09 -27.43
C LEU A 35 1.27 11.75 -27.43
N SER A 36 0.61 11.40 -28.53
CA SER A 36 -0.08 10.11 -28.64
C SER A 36 0.89 8.95 -28.51
N LYS A 37 2.05 9.01 -29.17
CA LYS A 37 3.10 7.97 -29.05
C LYS A 37 3.63 7.87 -27.63
N PHE A 38 3.87 9.01 -26.98
CA PHE A 38 4.35 9.05 -25.60
C PHE A 38 3.46 8.26 -24.63
N ILE A 39 2.14 8.30 -24.85
CA ILE A 39 1.17 7.55 -24.04
C ILE A 39 0.98 6.11 -24.54
N SER A 40 0.66 5.93 -25.82
CA SER A 40 0.30 4.62 -26.39
C SER A 40 1.44 3.61 -26.31
N ASP A 41 2.67 4.06 -26.58
CA ASP A 41 3.85 3.19 -26.58
C ASP A 41 4.52 3.14 -25.20
N LYS A 42 3.94 3.82 -24.21
CA LYS A 42 4.48 4.00 -22.85
C LYS A 42 5.94 4.48 -22.84
N GLU A 43 6.34 5.32 -23.80
CA GLU A 43 7.71 5.85 -23.88
C GLU A 43 8.14 6.58 -22.59
N TYR A 44 7.18 7.08 -21.81
CA TYR A 44 7.43 7.69 -20.51
C TYR A 44 8.13 6.75 -19.52
N LEU A 45 7.92 5.43 -19.60
CA LEU A 45 8.58 4.45 -18.73
C LEU A 45 10.06 4.24 -19.07
N GLU A 46 10.41 4.33 -20.36
CA GLU A 46 11.75 4.00 -20.85
C GLU A 46 12.64 5.24 -20.97
N LYS A 47 12.10 6.36 -21.46
CA LYS A 47 12.88 7.54 -21.86
C LYS A 47 12.89 8.65 -20.82
N SER A 48 11.96 8.63 -19.87
CA SER A 48 11.76 9.75 -18.94
C SER A 48 12.27 9.42 -17.55
N ARG A 49 12.89 10.41 -16.89
CA ARG A 49 13.30 10.27 -15.48
C ARG A 49 12.06 10.49 -14.59
N PRO A 50 11.61 9.49 -13.81
CA PRO A 50 10.47 9.66 -12.93
C PRO A 50 10.82 10.64 -11.81
N ARG A 51 9.94 11.62 -11.61
CA ARG A 51 9.95 12.49 -10.45
C ARG A 51 9.09 11.83 -9.38
N ARG A 52 9.70 11.46 -8.25
CA ARG A 52 8.95 10.90 -7.09
C ARG A 52 8.27 12.05 -6.34
N ILE A 53 6.97 11.92 -6.07
CA ILE A 53 6.25 12.90 -5.26
C ILE A 53 5.87 12.26 -3.92
N SER A 54 6.59 12.64 -2.87
CA SER A 54 6.41 12.13 -1.50
C SER A 54 5.02 12.38 -0.91
N HIS A 55 4.27 13.32 -1.47
CA HIS A 55 2.93 13.70 -1.01
C HIS A 55 1.81 13.12 -1.90
N LEU A 56 2.12 12.14 -2.75
CA LEU A 56 1.11 11.38 -3.48
C LEU A 56 0.75 10.05 -2.82
N THR A 57 1.58 9.56 -1.89
CA THR A 57 1.27 8.33 -1.17
C THR A 57 0.11 8.62 -0.22
N SER A 58 -0.98 7.89 -0.39
CA SER A 58 -2.13 8.06 0.49
C SER A 58 -1.77 7.58 1.91
N PRO A 59 -2.33 8.20 2.96
CA PRO A 59 -2.15 7.70 4.32
C PRO A 59 -2.50 6.21 4.48
N TRP A 60 -3.48 5.74 3.70
CA TRP A 60 -3.90 4.35 3.66
C TRP A 60 -2.87 3.42 3.00
N GLU A 61 -2.22 3.83 1.90
CA GLU A 61 -1.15 3.03 1.28
C GLU A 61 0.04 2.86 2.22
N ASN A 62 0.42 3.91 2.95
CA ASN A 62 1.48 3.81 3.97
C ASN A 62 1.09 2.85 5.10
N LEU A 63 -0.17 2.89 5.54
CA LEU A 63 -0.69 1.98 6.56
C LEU A 63 -0.70 0.53 6.08
N VAL A 64 -1.15 0.27 4.84
CA VAL A 64 -1.18 -1.06 4.23
C VAL A 64 0.24 -1.62 4.08
N ASN A 65 1.19 -0.80 3.64
CA ASN A 65 2.59 -1.20 3.53
C ASN A 65 3.20 -1.50 4.90
N ALA A 66 2.92 -0.68 5.92
CA ALA A 66 3.37 -0.92 7.30
C ALA A 66 2.75 -2.19 7.90
N LEU A 67 1.48 -2.47 7.62
CA LEU A 67 0.80 -3.71 8.00
C LEU A 67 1.42 -4.93 7.31
N ALA A 68 1.76 -4.83 6.01
CA ALA A 68 2.41 -5.89 5.26
C ALA A 68 3.81 -6.20 5.83
N GLU A 69 4.60 -5.17 6.14
CA GLU A 69 5.90 -5.33 6.79
C GLU A 69 5.78 -5.97 8.19
N THR A 70 4.76 -5.57 8.96
CA THR A 70 4.51 -6.12 10.29
C THR A 70 4.09 -7.59 10.23
N LYS A 71 3.26 -7.96 9.26
CA LYS A 71 2.88 -9.36 9.00
C LYS A 71 4.12 -10.21 8.69
N GLN A 72 5.03 -9.70 7.86
CA GLN A 72 6.24 -10.42 7.48
C GLN A 72 7.16 -10.65 8.69
N LYS A 73 7.38 -9.61 9.50
CA LYS A 73 8.18 -9.69 10.73
C LYS A 73 7.57 -10.66 11.74
N LEU A 74 6.25 -10.65 11.90
CA LEU A 74 5.54 -11.56 12.79
C LEU A 74 5.67 -13.02 12.33
N LEU A 75 5.53 -13.29 11.03
CA LEU A 75 5.73 -14.63 10.46
C LEU A 75 7.15 -15.15 10.72
N THR A 76 8.17 -14.33 10.46
CA THR A 76 9.56 -14.70 10.73
C THR A 76 9.79 -14.97 12.22
N PHE A 77 9.23 -14.13 13.09
CA PHE A 77 9.31 -14.32 14.52
C PHE A 77 8.62 -15.60 14.99
N THR A 78 7.43 -15.92 14.44
CA THR A 78 6.75 -17.19 14.75
C THR A 78 7.55 -18.40 14.30
N MET A 79 8.16 -18.37 13.11
CA MET A 79 9.01 -19.47 12.62
C MET A 79 10.23 -19.67 13.54
N LEU A 80 10.87 -18.59 14.00
CA LEU A 80 11.97 -18.66 14.96
C LEU A 80 11.51 -19.22 16.32
N LEU A 81 10.35 -18.80 16.82
CA LEU A 81 9.78 -19.37 18.04
C LEU A 81 9.50 -20.87 17.89
N PHE A 82 8.99 -21.32 16.74
CA PHE A 82 8.79 -22.75 16.46
C PHE A 82 10.10 -23.55 16.48
N GLN A 83 11.19 -22.97 15.93
CA GLN A 83 12.51 -23.59 15.98
C GLN A 83 13.08 -23.66 17.40
N VAL A 84 12.90 -22.61 18.21
CA VAL A 84 13.43 -22.55 19.59
C VAL A 84 12.66 -23.46 20.55
N VAL A 85 11.34 -23.60 20.37
CA VAL A 85 10.49 -24.44 21.23
C VAL A 85 10.59 -25.94 20.87
N GLY A 86 11.32 -26.30 19.81
CA GLY A 86 11.56 -27.70 19.46
C GLY A 86 10.33 -28.44 18.93
N LEU A 87 9.29 -27.71 18.50
CA LEU A 87 8.02 -28.22 17.99
C LEU A 87 8.09 -28.63 16.50
N GLY A 88 9.26 -29.04 16.00
CA GLY A 88 9.46 -29.48 14.61
C GLY A 88 8.85 -30.84 14.27
N HIS A 89 8.10 -31.45 15.19
CA HIS A 89 7.53 -32.80 15.05
C HIS A 89 6.02 -32.87 15.31
N LEU A 90 5.31 -31.74 15.19
CA LEU A 90 3.85 -31.71 15.23
C LEU A 90 3.32 -31.22 13.89
N ASP A 91 2.36 -31.96 13.35
CA ASP A 91 1.75 -31.69 12.05
C ASP A 91 1.29 -30.23 11.93
N GLU A 92 1.85 -29.52 10.95
CA GLU A 92 1.48 -28.17 10.47
C GLU A 92 -0.03 -27.82 10.61
N PRO A 93 -0.99 -28.68 10.20
CA PRO A 93 -2.42 -28.35 10.32
C PRO A 93 -2.93 -28.17 11.76
N PHE A 94 -2.31 -28.79 12.77
CA PHE A 94 -2.76 -28.67 14.16
C PHE A 94 -2.29 -27.36 14.78
N VAL A 95 -1.03 -27.02 14.57
CA VAL A 95 -0.41 -25.80 15.08
C VAL A 95 -1.10 -24.55 14.51
N VAL A 96 -1.36 -24.54 13.20
CA VAL A 96 -2.09 -23.44 12.55
C VAL A 96 -3.49 -23.31 13.14
N LYS A 97 -4.22 -24.42 13.35
CA LYS A 97 -5.57 -24.38 13.96
C LYS A 97 -5.56 -23.84 15.38
N VAL A 98 -4.59 -24.21 16.21
CA VAL A 98 -4.49 -23.73 17.60
C VAL A 98 -4.12 -22.24 17.65
N VAL A 99 -3.14 -21.82 16.83
CA VAL A 99 -2.77 -20.39 16.75
C VAL A 99 -3.92 -19.56 16.20
N TYR A 100 -4.62 -20.04 15.16
CA TYR A 100 -5.78 -19.37 14.60
C TYR A 100 -6.90 -19.30 15.64
N ALA A 101 -7.19 -20.38 16.37
CA ALA A 101 -8.21 -20.38 17.43
C ALA A 101 -7.86 -19.41 18.57
N CYS A 102 -6.63 -19.40 19.06
CA CYS A 102 -6.20 -18.52 20.15
C CYS A 102 -6.07 -17.05 19.72
N ALA A 103 -5.75 -16.76 18.45
CA ALA A 103 -5.61 -15.39 17.96
C ALA A 103 -6.94 -14.79 17.48
N LEU A 104 -7.82 -15.58 16.85
CA LEU A 104 -9.11 -15.08 16.34
C LEU A 104 -10.17 -14.95 17.41
N THR A 105 -10.16 -15.76 18.45
CA THR A 105 -11.18 -15.67 19.52
C THR A 105 -11.16 -14.31 20.23
N PRO A 106 -10.03 -13.75 20.70
CA PRO A 106 -10.04 -12.42 21.30
C PRO A 106 -10.32 -11.30 20.27
N PHE A 107 -9.87 -11.46 19.02
CA PHE A 107 -10.09 -10.47 17.98
C PHE A 107 -11.56 -10.39 17.54
N LEU A 108 -12.23 -11.53 17.38
CA LEU A 108 -13.68 -11.60 17.11
C LEU A 108 -14.48 -11.04 18.28
N LEU A 109 -14.13 -11.38 19.52
CA LEU A 109 -14.78 -10.80 20.70
C LEU A 109 -14.62 -9.28 20.77
N PHE A 110 -13.45 -8.76 20.42
CA PHE A 110 -13.20 -7.32 20.34
C PHE A 110 -14.02 -6.63 19.24
N LEU A 111 -14.12 -7.22 18.04
CA LEU A 111 -14.95 -6.68 16.96
C LEU A 111 -16.45 -6.71 17.31
N ILE A 112 -16.91 -7.76 18.00
CA ILE A 112 -18.28 -7.84 18.49
C ILE A 112 -18.54 -6.76 19.55
N ALA A 113 -17.61 -6.55 20.49
CA ALA A 113 -17.71 -5.50 21.49
C ALA A 113 -17.79 -4.10 20.85
N LEU A 114 -16.94 -3.81 19.85
CA LEU A 114 -17.02 -2.55 19.09
C LEU A 114 -18.34 -2.39 18.33
N MET A 115 -18.89 -3.47 17.79
CA MET A 115 -20.20 -3.43 17.11
C MET A 115 -21.35 -3.16 18.08
N VAL A 116 -21.31 -3.74 19.28
CA VAL A 116 -22.32 -3.50 20.33
C VAL A 116 -22.27 -2.04 20.79
N ASP A 117 -21.07 -1.51 21.07
CA ASP A 117 -20.87 -0.13 21.48
C ASP A 117 -21.36 0.87 20.41
N SER A 118 -21.13 0.55 19.12
CA SER A 118 -21.62 1.37 18.01
C SER A 118 -23.16 1.38 17.85
N ARG A 119 -23.85 0.36 18.39
CA ARG A 119 -25.33 0.28 18.37
C ARG A 119 -25.95 1.09 19.51
N GLU A 120 -25.32 1.10 20.67
CA GLU A 120 -25.72 1.95 21.81
C GLU A 120 -25.60 3.44 21.43
N ALA A 121 -24.52 3.84 20.73
CA ALA A 121 -24.30 5.22 20.29
C ALA A 121 -25.28 5.74 19.21
N LYS A 122 -26.10 4.87 18.60
CA LYS A 122 -27.13 5.26 17.61
C LYS A 122 -28.56 5.23 18.15
N ALA A 123 -28.75 4.77 19.38
CA ALA A 123 -30.06 4.68 20.04
C ALA A 123 -30.38 5.89 20.93
N GLN A 124 -29.49 6.89 20.97
CA GLN A 124 -29.59 8.14 21.73
C GLN A 124 -29.50 9.34 20.80
#